data_AF-A0A6B1EXM9-F1
#
_entry.id   AF-A0A6B1EXM9-F1
#
_cell.length_a   1.000
_cell.length_b   1.000
_cell.length_c   1.000
_cell.angle_alpha   90.00
_cell.angle_beta   90.00
_cell.angle_gamma   90.00
#
_symmetry.space_group_name_H-M   'P 1'
#
loop_
_entity.id
_entity.type
_entity.pdbx_description
1 polymer ?
#
loop_
_entity_poly.entity_id
_entity_poly.type
_entity_poly.pdbx_seq_one_letter_code
_entity_poly.pdbx_strand_id
1 'polypeptide(L)'
;MLFSMLETYAQDPTIRYGTGVPPAVRSINDRSLRYLANTQLEDGSWPSGQNGAGITGICVMAFMASGEDPDYGPYATHIRKALRNMIINQNPKTGYMTGYGHGSMYHHGFAMLALSEAYGAVNEELLWKGSETPANRRRTIGEALELAVRCALTAQEKNPWGAWRYSPGSQDADTTVAGTVLMGILGARNAGIEVPNEAIDKALTFFQTCTMRGGGVSYQPMSSHGDSVTRTAIATLVYAIGKRKDTPEYKSTSEFIKRRMDQNTRSGYAFYNLYYMAQALFQSDLKAWQVWNQRIIEKLQGMQQEDGSFTSSYGSAYATGMAVLTLALNYRLLPIYER
;
A
#
# COMPACT_ATOMS: atom_id res chain seq x y z
N MET A 1 -26.41 -34.40 -28.59
CA MET A 1 -25.78 -33.62 -27.50
C MET A 1 -25.93 -32.15 -27.84
N LEU A 2 -26.80 -31.44 -27.13
CA LEU A 2 -26.95 -29.98 -27.26
C LEU A 2 -25.85 -29.34 -26.40
N PHE A 3 -24.90 -28.65 -27.05
CA PHE A 3 -23.89 -27.86 -26.35
C PHE A 3 -24.56 -26.60 -25.78
N SER A 4 -24.51 -26.46 -24.46
CA SER A 4 -24.85 -25.22 -23.75
C SER A 4 -23.82 -24.16 -24.13
N MET A 5 -24.26 -23.07 -24.78
CA MET A 5 -23.43 -21.89 -24.94
C MET A 5 -23.41 -21.15 -23.61
N LEU A 6 -22.28 -21.22 -22.91
CA LEU A 6 -21.99 -20.33 -21.79
C LEU A 6 -21.85 -18.91 -22.33
N GLU A 7 -22.80 -18.05 -22.00
CA GLU A 7 -22.67 -16.61 -22.21
C GLU A 7 -21.45 -16.10 -21.45
N THR A 8 -20.45 -15.63 -22.20
CA THR A 8 -19.30 -14.93 -21.65
C THR A 8 -19.69 -13.47 -21.44
N TYR A 9 -19.89 -13.09 -20.18
CA TYR A 9 -20.07 -11.69 -19.82
C TYR A 9 -18.70 -11.00 -19.87
N ALA A 10 -18.52 -10.09 -20.84
CA ALA A 10 -17.39 -9.18 -20.84
C ALA A 10 -17.48 -8.23 -19.64
N GLN A 11 -16.34 -7.85 -19.05
CA GLN A 11 -16.31 -6.77 -18.07
C GLN A 11 -16.89 -5.49 -18.66
N ASP A 12 -17.59 -4.72 -17.82
CA ASP A 12 -18.26 -3.47 -18.21
C ASP A 12 -17.29 -2.51 -18.95
N PRO A 13 -17.57 -2.15 -20.22
CA PRO A 13 -16.70 -1.29 -21.03
C PRO A 13 -16.60 0.16 -20.51
N THR A 14 -17.40 0.55 -19.50
CA THR A 14 -17.23 1.84 -18.81
C THR A 14 -15.88 2.00 -18.12
N ILE A 15 -15.09 0.92 -17.99
CA ILE A 15 -13.72 0.93 -17.44
C ILE A 15 -12.75 1.81 -18.26
N ARG A 16 -13.01 2.08 -19.55
CA ARG A 16 -12.07 2.81 -20.43
C ARG A 16 -12.39 4.29 -20.68
N TYR A 17 -13.59 4.76 -20.36
CA TYR A 17 -13.94 6.17 -20.51
C TYR A 17 -14.21 6.76 -19.14
N GLY A 18 -13.12 7.09 -18.43
CA GLY A 18 -13.21 7.89 -17.23
C GLY A 18 -13.82 9.24 -17.59
N THR A 19 -14.87 9.65 -16.86
CA THR A 19 -15.02 11.07 -16.56
C THR A 19 -13.66 11.53 -16.05
N GLY A 20 -13.06 12.53 -16.70
CA GLY A 20 -11.68 12.93 -16.39
C GLY A 20 -11.48 13.13 -14.89
N VAL A 21 -10.25 12.90 -14.40
CA VAL A 21 -9.90 13.07 -12.98
C VAL A 21 -10.46 14.42 -12.48
N PRO A 22 -11.13 14.49 -11.32
CA PRO A 22 -11.68 15.76 -10.83
C PRO A 22 -10.59 16.85 -10.72
N PRO A 23 -10.84 18.10 -11.12
CA PRO A 23 -9.86 19.18 -11.03
C PRO A 23 -9.29 19.37 -9.61
N ALA A 24 -10.13 19.20 -8.58
CA ALA A 24 -9.71 19.25 -7.19
C ALA A 24 -8.67 18.17 -6.84
N VAL A 25 -8.84 16.95 -7.39
CA VAL A 25 -7.88 15.85 -7.19
C VAL A 25 -6.52 16.18 -7.82
N ARG A 26 -6.51 16.74 -9.03
CA ARG A 26 -5.26 17.22 -9.67
C ARG A 26 -4.60 18.31 -8.83
N SER A 27 -5.36 19.32 -8.41
CA SER A 27 -4.84 20.42 -7.61
C SER A 27 -4.26 19.96 -6.26
N ILE A 28 -4.90 19.02 -5.56
CA ILE A 28 -4.40 18.46 -4.31
C ILE A 28 -3.10 17.70 -4.57
N ASN A 29 -3.08 16.85 -5.59
CA ASN A 29 -1.90 16.06 -5.95
C ASN A 29 -0.71 16.93 -6.33
N ASP A 30 -0.88 17.88 -7.25
CA ASP A 30 0.21 18.74 -7.72
C ASP A 30 0.91 19.48 -6.56
N ARG A 31 0.12 20.03 -5.64
CA ARG A 31 0.63 20.71 -4.44
C ARG A 31 1.32 19.73 -3.48
N SER A 32 0.74 18.55 -3.28
CA SER A 32 1.30 17.50 -2.42
C SER A 32 2.63 16.97 -2.94
N LEU A 33 2.72 16.71 -4.26
CA LEU A 33 3.93 16.20 -4.89
C LEU A 33 5.04 17.26 -4.90
N ARG A 34 4.71 18.54 -5.13
CA ARG A 34 5.67 19.65 -4.95
C ARG A 34 6.17 19.75 -3.51
N TYR A 35 5.29 19.62 -2.52
CA TYR A 35 5.71 19.57 -1.11
C TYR A 35 6.70 18.43 -0.86
N LEU A 36 6.37 17.20 -1.29
CA LEU A 36 7.26 16.05 -1.11
C LEU A 36 8.60 16.26 -1.83
N ALA A 37 8.60 16.80 -3.04
CA ALA A 37 9.83 17.11 -3.77
C ALA A 37 10.70 18.15 -3.06
N ASN A 38 10.09 19.23 -2.56
CA ASN A 38 10.79 20.34 -1.90
C ASN A 38 11.31 20.00 -0.49
N THR A 39 10.75 18.98 0.16
CA THR A 39 11.11 18.57 1.52
C THR A 39 11.93 17.28 1.57
N GLN A 40 12.21 16.66 0.42
CA GLN A 40 13.07 15.47 0.36
C GLN A 40 14.50 15.86 0.75
N LEU A 41 15.09 15.07 1.65
CA LEU A 41 16.49 15.22 2.05
C LEU A 41 17.43 14.76 0.93
N GLU A 42 18.70 15.16 1.04
CA GLU A 42 19.71 14.82 0.03
C GLU A 42 19.87 13.30 -0.16
N ASP A 43 19.75 12.55 0.92
CA ASP A 43 19.84 11.09 0.96
C ASP A 43 18.60 10.38 0.37
N GLY A 44 17.56 11.12 -0.02
CA GLY A 44 16.33 10.61 -0.59
C GLY A 44 15.20 10.31 0.40
N SER A 45 15.45 10.47 1.71
CA SER A 45 14.44 10.30 2.75
C SER A 45 13.69 11.61 3.05
N TRP A 46 12.80 11.60 4.06
CA TRP A 46 12.06 12.79 4.51
C TRP A 46 12.20 12.98 6.02
N PRO A 47 12.19 14.23 6.51
CA PRO A 47 12.23 14.52 7.93
C PRO A 47 10.90 14.15 8.61
N SER A 48 10.97 13.31 9.64
CA SER A 48 9.85 13.02 10.54
C SER A 48 10.36 12.47 11.89
N GLY A 49 9.49 12.49 12.92
CA GLY A 49 9.71 11.77 14.19
C GLY A 49 9.52 10.26 14.07
N GLN A 50 9.07 9.79 12.91
CA GLN A 50 8.98 8.39 12.49
C GLN A 50 9.62 8.33 11.10
N ASN A 51 10.74 7.65 10.93
CA ASN A 51 11.53 7.65 9.68
C ASN A 51 11.86 6.25 9.25
N GLY A 52 11.94 5.98 7.95
CA GLY A 52 12.45 4.70 7.45
C GLY A 52 11.91 4.31 6.09
N ALA A 53 12.20 3.07 5.71
CA ALA A 53 11.91 2.56 4.37
C ALA A 53 10.42 2.64 4.02
N GLY A 54 9.51 2.40 4.98
CA GLY A 54 8.07 2.49 4.73
C GLY A 54 7.57 3.87 4.28
N ILE A 55 7.97 4.94 4.97
CA ILE A 55 7.55 6.31 4.62
C ILE A 55 8.18 6.73 3.30
N THR A 56 9.45 6.36 3.10
CA THR A 56 10.16 6.57 1.84
C THR A 56 9.42 5.86 0.69
N GLY A 57 9.00 4.61 0.89
CA GLY A 57 8.23 3.83 -0.06
C GLY A 57 6.85 4.42 -0.36
N ILE A 58 6.14 4.90 0.68
CA ILE A 58 4.87 5.63 0.50
C ILE A 58 5.05 6.86 -0.40
N CYS A 59 6.14 7.63 -0.21
CA CYS A 59 6.42 8.81 -1.04
C CYS A 59 6.82 8.42 -2.48
N VAL A 60 7.57 7.33 -2.67
CA VAL A 60 7.85 6.77 -4.01
C VAL A 60 6.54 6.42 -4.72
N MET A 61 5.67 5.65 -4.07
CA MET A 61 4.38 5.28 -4.66
C MET A 61 3.52 6.52 -4.94
N ALA A 62 3.56 7.55 -4.10
CA ALA A 62 2.84 8.80 -4.33
C ALA A 62 3.31 9.52 -5.59
N PHE A 63 4.63 9.63 -5.83
CA PHE A 63 5.15 10.17 -7.09
C PHE A 63 4.73 9.32 -8.29
N MET A 64 4.85 8.00 -8.19
CA MET A 64 4.52 7.10 -9.29
C MET A 64 3.02 7.11 -9.62
N ALA A 65 2.16 7.25 -8.61
CA ALA A 65 0.71 7.33 -8.78
C ALA A 65 0.24 8.56 -9.57
N SER A 66 1.10 9.57 -9.77
CA SER A 66 0.79 10.77 -10.56
C SER A 66 0.66 10.50 -12.05
N GLY A 67 1.33 9.45 -12.56
CA GLY A 67 1.43 9.17 -13.99
C GLY A 67 2.55 9.91 -14.72
N GLU A 68 3.34 10.72 -14.00
CA GLU A 68 4.56 11.31 -14.55
C GLU A 68 5.60 10.22 -14.87
N ASP A 69 6.39 10.45 -15.92
CA ASP A 69 7.45 9.54 -16.33
C ASP A 69 8.49 9.39 -15.18
N PRO A 70 8.73 8.16 -14.67
CA PRO A 70 9.61 7.95 -13.52
C PRO A 70 11.11 8.10 -13.83
N ASP A 71 11.50 8.11 -15.11
CA ASP A 71 12.88 8.16 -15.56
C ASP A 71 13.31 9.55 -16.06
N TYR A 72 12.37 10.26 -16.69
CA TYR A 72 12.60 11.56 -17.35
C TYR A 72 11.64 12.66 -16.93
N GLY A 73 10.59 12.35 -16.17
CA GLY A 73 9.63 13.31 -15.67
C GLY A 73 10.16 14.19 -14.51
N PRO A 74 9.36 15.16 -14.05
CA PRO A 74 9.78 16.16 -13.06
C PRO A 74 10.22 15.55 -11.72
N TYR A 75 9.71 14.35 -11.39
CA TYR A 75 10.01 13.68 -10.12
C TYR A 75 11.03 12.53 -10.25
N ALA A 76 11.60 12.30 -11.43
CA ALA A 76 12.49 11.15 -11.68
C ALA A 76 13.72 11.10 -10.75
N THR A 77 14.34 12.24 -10.48
CA THR A 77 15.47 12.33 -9.55
C THR A 77 15.05 12.03 -8.11
N HIS A 78 13.87 12.50 -7.69
CA HIS A 78 13.33 12.25 -6.36
C HIS A 78 13.00 10.77 -6.14
N ILE A 79 12.37 10.13 -7.13
CA ILE A 79 12.08 8.70 -7.12
C ILE A 79 13.38 7.90 -7.01
N ARG A 80 14.38 8.18 -7.86
CA ARG A 80 15.67 7.47 -7.81
C ARG A 80 16.40 7.64 -6.48
N LYS A 81 16.43 8.85 -5.90
CA LYS A 81 17.05 9.08 -4.59
C LYS A 81 16.37 8.27 -3.49
N ALA A 82 15.04 8.26 -3.45
CA ALA A 82 14.26 7.51 -2.46
C ALA A 82 14.44 5.99 -2.61
N LEU A 83 14.43 5.47 -3.85
CA LEU A 83 14.70 4.05 -4.12
C LEU A 83 16.11 3.65 -3.67
N ARG A 84 17.13 4.45 -4.01
CA ARG A 84 18.51 4.25 -3.51
C ARG A 84 18.54 4.21 -1.99
N ASN A 85 17.87 5.15 -1.31
CA ASN A 85 17.82 5.19 0.15
C ASN A 85 17.32 3.85 0.73
N MET A 86 16.19 3.34 0.22
CA MET A 86 15.62 2.07 0.67
C MET A 86 16.57 0.90 0.40
N ILE A 87 17.15 0.83 -0.81
CA ILE A 87 18.04 -0.26 -1.21
C ILE A 87 19.35 -0.25 -0.40
N ILE A 88 19.94 0.92 -0.13
CA ILE A 88 21.20 1.04 0.62
C ILE A 88 21.00 0.64 2.08
N ASN A 89 19.84 0.97 2.66
CA ASN A 89 19.52 0.71 4.06
C ASN A 89 18.88 -0.67 4.29
N GLN A 90 18.51 -1.40 3.24
CA GLN A 90 18.06 -2.78 3.34
C GLN A 90 19.20 -3.68 3.82
N ASN A 91 18.93 -4.52 4.83
CA ASN A 91 19.90 -5.52 5.28
C ASN A 91 20.24 -6.50 4.14
N PRO A 92 21.50 -6.61 3.69
CA PRO A 92 21.86 -7.42 2.53
C PRO A 92 21.79 -8.93 2.80
N LYS A 93 21.82 -9.36 4.06
CA LYS A 93 21.75 -10.78 4.44
C LYS A 93 20.31 -11.24 4.64
N THR A 94 19.54 -10.46 5.39
CA THR A 94 18.17 -10.83 5.76
C THR A 94 17.11 -10.28 4.80
N GLY A 95 17.42 -9.26 4.01
CA GLY A 95 16.47 -8.53 3.16
C GLY A 95 15.57 -7.56 3.93
N TYR A 96 15.80 -7.42 5.23
CA TYR A 96 14.94 -6.63 6.09
C TYR A 96 15.07 -5.13 5.81
N MET A 97 13.93 -4.44 5.73
CA MET A 97 13.84 -2.99 5.51
C MET A 97 13.11 -2.38 6.70
N THR A 98 13.81 -1.55 7.46
CA THR A 98 13.34 -1.04 8.77
C THR A 98 13.21 0.48 8.78
N GLY A 99 12.73 1.00 9.91
CA GLY A 99 12.63 2.41 10.24
C GLY A 99 12.68 2.65 11.74
N TYR A 100 13.00 3.89 12.13
CA TYR A 100 12.81 4.40 13.48
C TYR A 100 11.33 4.74 13.69
N GLY A 101 10.74 4.23 14.78
CA GLY A 101 9.34 4.47 15.10
C GLY A 101 8.50 3.19 15.19
N HIS A 102 7.22 3.29 14.84
CA HIS A 102 6.25 2.21 14.93
C HIS A 102 6.61 1.04 14.01
N GLY A 103 6.88 -0.12 14.63
CA GLY A 103 6.83 -1.46 14.05
C GLY A 103 7.61 -1.65 12.74
N SER A 104 8.83 -2.16 12.84
CA SER A 104 9.75 -2.27 11.71
C SER A 104 9.26 -3.12 10.50
N MET A 105 8.31 -4.04 10.68
CA MET A 105 7.66 -4.75 9.56
C MET A 105 6.58 -3.96 8.81
N TYR A 106 6.00 -2.89 9.39
CA TYR A 106 5.21 -1.94 8.60
C TYR A 106 6.07 -1.27 7.55
N HIS A 107 7.26 -0.81 7.98
CA HIS A 107 8.22 -0.23 7.06
C HIS A 107 8.62 -1.21 5.97
N HIS A 108 8.83 -2.47 6.35
CA HIS A 108 9.15 -3.52 5.41
C HIS A 108 8.05 -3.74 4.36
N GLY A 109 6.79 -3.88 4.76
CA GLY A 109 5.69 -4.13 3.83
C GLY A 109 5.45 -2.98 2.84
N PHE A 110 5.46 -1.72 3.31
CA PHE A 110 5.31 -0.56 2.42
C PHE A 110 6.51 -0.36 1.50
N ALA A 111 7.73 -0.60 1.99
CA ALA A 111 8.93 -0.51 1.15
C ALA A 111 8.96 -1.63 0.10
N MET A 112 8.54 -2.84 0.46
CA MET A 112 8.41 -3.97 -0.47
C MET A 112 7.37 -3.66 -1.55
N LEU A 113 6.22 -3.11 -1.18
CA LEU A 113 5.21 -2.67 -2.14
C LEU A 113 5.76 -1.56 -3.05
N ALA A 114 6.48 -0.58 -2.52
CA ALA A 114 7.08 0.47 -3.33
C ALA A 114 8.13 -0.06 -4.32
N LEU A 115 8.95 -1.04 -3.89
CA LEU A 115 9.89 -1.71 -4.79
C LEU A 115 9.16 -2.51 -5.87
N SER A 116 8.03 -3.16 -5.56
CA SER A 116 7.25 -3.87 -6.56
C SER A 116 6.60 -2.96 -7.59
N GLU A 117 6.06 -1.80 -7.18
CA GLU A 117 5.51 -0.83 -8.14
C GLU A 117 6.61 -0.19 -9.00
N ALA A 118 7.81 0.01 -8.44
CA ALA A 118 8.96 0.55 -9.17
C ALA A 118 9.59 -0.46 -10.15
N TYR A 119 9.46 -1.75 -9.88
CA TYR A 119 10.04 -2.81 -10.70
C TYR A 119 9.37 -2.87 -12.07
N GLY A 120 10.17 -2.72 -13.13
CA GLY A 120 9.69 -2.63 -14.52
C GLY A 120 9.17 -1.25 -14.93
N ALA A 121 8.94 -0.33 -13.97
CA ALA A 121 8.55 1.05 -14.25
C ALA A 121 9.75 2.00 -14.29
N VAL A 122 10.74 1.79 -13.44
CA VAL A 122 11.98 2.59 -13.37
C VAL A 122 13.09 1.87 -14.12
N ASN A 123 13.80 2.57 -15.01
CA ASN A 123 14.97 2.02 -15.66
C ASN A 123 16.15 1.86 -14.67
N GLU A 124 16.53 0.61 -14.42
CA GLU A 124 17.60 0.26 -13.48
C GLU A 124 18.98 0.78 -13.89
N GLU A 125 19.24 1.01 -15.19
CA GLU A 125 20.47 1.64 -15.67
C GLU A 125 20.58 3.09 -15.19
N LEU A 126 19.44 3.77 -15.07
CA LEU A 126 19.36 5.12 -14.53
C LEU A 126 19.34 5.14 -13.01
N LEU A 127 18.92 4.04 -12.37
CA LEU A 127 18.75 3.96 -10.93
C LEU A 127 19.99 4.44 -10.19
N TRP A 128 21.21 4.12 -10.61
CA TRP A 128 22.45 4.52 -9.91
C TRP A 128 23.21 5.68 -10.56
N LYS A 129 22.67 6.27 -11.64
CA LYS A 129 23.31 7.38 -12.37
C LYS A 129 23.53 8.59 -11.47
N GLY A 130 24.79 9.07 -11.41
CA GLY A 130 25.19 10.19 -10.56
C GLY A 130 25.20 9.90 -9.05
N SER A 131 25.11 8.62 -8.64
CA SER A 131 25.24 8.24 -7.23
C SER A 131 26.71 8.05 -6.84
N GLU A 132 27.10 8.59 -5.70
CA GLU A 132 28.41 8.35 -5.05
C GLU A 132 28.47 7.02 -4.29
N THR A 133 27.36 6.27 -4.24
CA THR A 133 27.31 4.97 -3.54
C THR A 133 28.31 3.99 -4.16
N PRO A 134 29.20 3.33 -3.40
CA PRO A 134 30.14 2.34 -3.93
C PRO A 134 29.45 1.18 -4.66
N ALA A 135 30.05 0.66 -5.74
CA ALA A 135 29.44 -0.37 -6.58
C ALA A 135 29.05 -1.64 -5.82
N ASN A 136 29.83 -2.06 -4.82
CA ASN A 136 29.55 -3.22 -3.97
C ASN A 136 28.37 -3.04 -3.00
N ARG A 137 27.81 -1.82 -2.90
CA ARG A 137 26.60 -1.53 -2.12
C ARG A 137 25.37 -1.30 -3.01
N ARG A 138 25.53 -1.33 -4.33
CA ARG A 138 24.45 -1.17 -5.30
C ARG A 138 23.77 -2.52 -5.53
N ARG A 139 22.45 -2.49 -5.63
CA ARG A 139 21.60 -3.60 -6.04
C ARG A 139 20.59 -3.08 -7.04
N THR A 140 20.08 -3.95 -7.90
CA THR A 140 18.92 -3.65 -8.74
C THR A 140 17.65 -3.55 -7.89
N ILE A 141 16.57 -3.02 -8.46
CA ILE A 141 15.25 -3.03 -7.81
C ILE A 141 14.80 -4.49 -7.66
N GLY A 142 15.00 -5.31 -8.70
CA GLY A 142 14.71 -6.74 -8.68
C GLY A 142 15.39 -7.48 -7.53
N GLU A 143 16.72 -7.35 -7.39
CA GLU A 143 17.49 -7.98 -6.31
C GLU A 143 17.01 -7.52 -4.92
N ALA A 144 16.73 -6.23 -4.76
CA ALA A 144 16.23 -5.70 -3.50
C ALA A 144 14.82 -6.22 -3.17
N LEU A 145 13.95 -6.34 -4.18
CA LEU A 145 12.60 -6.86 -4.03
C LEU A 145 12.60 -8.35 -3.69
N GLU A 146 13.40 -9.17 -4.37
CA GLU A 146 13.57 -10.60 -4.06
C GLU A 146 14.06 -10.82 -2.62
N LEU A 147 15.03 -10.02 -2.18
CA LEU A 147 15.50 -10.04 -0.80
C LEU A 147 14.38 -9.67 0.18
N ALA A 148 13.56 -8.69 -0.16
CA ALA A 148 12.42 -8.29 0.67
C ALA A 148 11.38 -9.41 0.80
N VAL A 149 11.01 -10.04 -0.32
CA VAL A 149 10.09 -11.19 -0.34
C VAL A 149 10.64 -12.33 0.49
N ARG A 150 11.92 -12.69 0.33
CA ARG A 150 12.58 -13.73 1.13
C ARG A 150 12.53 -13.43 2.63
N CYS A 151 12.74 -12.17 3.03
CA CYS A 151 12.61 -11.74 4.42
C CYS A 151 11.20 -12.01 4.95
N ALA A 152 10.17 -11.58 4.21
CA ALA A 152 8.77 -11.75 4.60
C ALA A 152 8.40 -13.24 4.70
N LEU A 153 8.74 -14.06 3.71
CA LEU A 153 8.47 -15.51 3.73
C LEU A 153 9.17 -16.22 4.88
N THR A 154 10.46 -15.91 5.12
CA THR A 154 11.23 -16.48 6.25
C THR A 154 10.60 -16.12 7.60
N ALA A 155 10.10 -14.88 7.74
CA ALA A 155 9.42 -14.43 8.95
C ALA A 155 8.09 -15.18 9.16
N GLN A 156 7.33 -15.40 8.08
CA GLN A 156 6.04 -16.09 8.12
C GLN A 156 6.21 -17.56 8.52
N GLU A 157 7.21 -18.24 7.96
CA GLU A 157 7.50 -19.65 8.23
C GLU A 157 7.80 -19.91 9.71
N LYS A 158 8.46 -18.95 10.37
CA LYS A 158 8.81 -19.02 11.80
C LYS A 158 7.70 -18.56 12.74
N ASN A 159 6.57 -18.10 12.20
CA ASN A 159 5.46 -17.57 12.97
C ASN A 159 4.34 -18.62 13.06
N PRO A 160 3.89 -19.00 14.27
CA PRO A 160 2.89 -20.06 14.44
C PRO A 160 1.51 -19.73 13.86
N TRP A 161 1.24 -18.45 13.56
CA TRP A 161 0.00 -18.00 12.93
C TRP A 161 0.08 -17.93 11.40
N GLY A 162 1.25 -18.19 10.80
CA GLY A 162 1.46 -18.02 9.37
C GLY A 162 1.25 -16.57 8.90
N ALA A 163 1.58 -15.59 9.77
CA ALA A 163 1.40 -14.17 9.51
C ALA A 163 2.56 -13.35 10.14
N TRP A 164 2.41 -12.03 10.25
CA TRP A 164 3.48 -11.13 10.66
C TRP A 164 3.07 -10.20 11.80
N ARG A 165 4.07 -9.74 12.55
CA ARG A 165 3.98 -8.61 13.48
C ARG A 165 5.22 -7.72 13.35
N TYR A 166 5.57 -6.96 14.38
CA TYR A 166 6.48 -5.82 14.30
C TYR A 166 7.94 -6.17 14.02
N SER A 167 8.36 -7.42 14.22
CA SER A 167 9.70 -7.91 13.88
C SER A 167 9.64 -9.23 13.11
N PRO A 168 10.65 -9.58 12.29
CA PRO A 168 10.71 -10.84 11.57
C PRO A 168 10.73 -12.09 12.48
N GLY A 169 11.12 -11.93 13.75
CA GLY A 169 11.18 -13.03 14.73
C GLY A 169 9.96 -13.11 15.64
N SER A 170 8.96 -12.24 15.47
CA SER A 170 7.76 -12.22 16.30
C SER A 170 7.04 -13.57 16.28
N GLN A 171 6.60 -14.04 17.45
CA GLN A 171 5.87 -15.31 17.64
C GLN A 171 4.35 -15.11 17.72
N ASP A 172 3.92 -13.86 17.66
CA ASP A 172 2.53 -13.43 17.54
C ASP A 172 2.31 -12.74 16.19
N ALA A 173 1.06 -12.46 15.85
CA ALA A 173 0.69 -11.77 14.62
C ALA A 173 -0.25 -10.60 14.92
N ASP A 174 -0.43 -9.72 13.93
CA ASP A 174 -1.31 -8.56 13.98
C ASP A 174 -1.90 -8.29 12.59
N THR A 175 -3.22 -8.13 12.48
CA THR A 175 -3.88 -7.95 11.16
C THR A 175 -3.46 -6.67 10.43
N THR A 176 -3.07 -5.62 11.14
CA THR A 176 -2.64 -4.38 10.49
C THR A 176 -1.24 -4.48 9.89
N VAL A 177 -0.29 -5.11 10.59
CA VAL A 177 1.04 -5.42 10.03
C VAL A 177 0.95 -6.48 8.95
N ALA A 178 0.24 -7.59 9.23
CA ALA A 178 0.10 -8.69 8.29
C ALA A 178 -0.53 -8.22 6.97
N GLY A 179 -1.49 -7.31 7.02
CA GLY A 179 -2.09 -6.73 5.81
C GLY A 179 -1.11 -5.90 4.99
N THR A 180 -0.26 -5.11 5.65
CA THR A 180 0.78 -4.31 4.97
C THR A 180 1.80 -5.21 4.28
N VAL A 181 2.28 -6.25 4.98
CA VAL A 181 3.25 -7.21 4.43
C VAL A 181 2.63 -8.03 3.30
N LEU A 182 1.39 -8.50 3.47
CA LEU A 182 0.69 -9.26 2.43
C LEU A 182 0.46 -8.42 1.17
N MET A 183 0.13 -7.13 1.29
CA MET A 183 0.03 -6.25 0.12
C MET A 183 1.37 -6.14 -0.63
N GLY A 184 2.50 -6.02 0.07
CA GLY A 184 3.81 -6.04 -0.59
C GLY A 184 4.15 -7.39 -1.26
N ILE A 185 3.76 -8.52 -0.65
CA ILE A 185 3.91 -9.86 -1.26
C ILE A 185 3.05 -9.98 -2.53
N LEU A 186 1.80 -9.49 -2.49
CA LEU A 186 0.90 -9.49 -3.63
C LEU A 186 1.42 -8.57 -4.75
N GLY A 187 1.97 -7.40 -4.40
CA GLY A 187 2.66 -6.51 -5.33
C GLY A 187 3.86 -7.18 -5.98
N ALA A 188 4.72 -7.83 -5.21
CA ALA A 188 5.88 -8.56 -5.74
C ALA A 188 5.48 -9.69 -6.70
N ARG A 189 4.41 -10.43 -6.38
CA ARG A 189 3.85 -11.45 -7.27
C ARG A 189 3.34 -10.85 -8.57
N ASN A 190 2.64 -9.71 -8.52
CA ASN A 190 2.19 -9.00 -9.71
C ASN A 190 3.37 -8.50 -10.57
N ALA A 191 4.47 -8.13 -9.92
CA ALA A 191 5.73 -7.74 -10.54
C ALA A 191 6.54 -8.93 -11.14
N GLY A 192 6.05 -10.16 -11.01
CA GLY A 192 6.67 -11.37 -11.56
C GLY A 192 7.66 -12.08 -10.64
N ILE A 193 7.81 -11.63 -9.38
CA ILE A 193 8.61 -12.34 -8.38
C ILE A 193 7.87 -13.60 -7.93
N GLU A 194 8.58 -14.73 -7.84
CA GLU A 194 8.00 -15.98 -7.40
C GLU A 194 7.57 -15.90 -5.92
N VAL A 195 6.28 -16.15 -5.68
CA VAL A 195 5.68 -16.20 -4.35
C VAL A 195 4.85 -17.48 -4.24
N PRO A 196 5.14 -18.38 -3.26
CA PRO A 196 4.35 -19.58 -3.06
C PRO A 196 2.88 -19.27 -2.74
N ASN A 197 1.95 -19.97 -3.40
CA ASN A 197 0.51 -19.82 -3.11
C ASN A 197 0.19 -20.12 -1.63
N GLU A 198 0.87 -21.10 -1.03
CA GLU A 198 0.71 -21.47 0.37
C GLU A 198 0.99 -20.30 1.32
N ALA A 199 1.96 -19.44 1.01
CA ALA A 199 2.27 -18.27 1.83
C ALA A 199 1.09 -17.28 1.86
N ILE A 200 0.45 -17.05 0.71
CA ILE A 200 -0.73 -16.20 0.59
C ILE A 200 -1.92 -16.85 1.31
N ASP A 201 -2.13 -18.15 1.12
CA ASP A 201 -3.21 -18.90 1.75
C ASP A 201 -3.11 -18.86 3.28
N LYS A 202 -1.93 -19.11 3.86
CA LYS A 202 -1.68 -19.01 5.31
C LYS A 202 -2.05 -17.63 5.85
N ALA A 203 -1.62 -16.57 5.16
CA ALA A 203 -1.93 -15.20 5.58
C ALA A 203 -3.44 -14.91 5.51
N LEU A 204 -4.13 -15.35 4.46
CA LEU A 204 -5.58 -15.17 4.32
C LEU A 204 -6.37 -15.99 5.35
N THR A 205 -5.91 -17.19 5.70
CA THR A 205 -6.48 -17.99 6.81
C THR A 205 -6.31 -17.26 8.13
N PHE A 206 -5.16 -16.64 8.40
CA PHE A 206 -5.00 -15.79 9.59
C PHE A 206 -6.05 -14.66 9.65
N PHE A 207 -6.30 -13.96 8.53
CA PHE A 207 -7.38 -12.96 8.47
C PHE A 207 -8.76 -13.56 8.73
N GLN A 208 -9.04 -14.78 8.23
CA GLN A 208 -10.32 -15.47 8.47
C GLN A 208 -10.53 -15.72 9.97
N THR A 209 -9.49 -16.21 10.66
CA THR A 209 -9.55 -16.43 12.12
C THR A 209 -9.72 -15.14 12.94
N CYS A 210 -9.36 -13.99 12.37
CA CYS A 210 -9.54 -12.67 12.99
C CYS A 210 -10.87 -12.01 12.64
N THR A 211 -11.64 -12.56 11.70
CA THR A 211 -12.88 -11.99 11.20
C THR A 211 -14.08 -12.53 11.98
N MET A 212 -14.81 -11.63 12.64
CA MET A 212 -16.02 -11.98 13.38
C MET A 212 -17.21 -12.14 12.43
N ARG A 213 -18.26 -12.85 12.88
CA ARG A 213 -19.51 -13.05 12.12
C ARG A 213 -20.14 -11.74 11.58
N GLY A 214 -19.95 -10.63 12.30
CA GLY A 214 -20.46 -9.31 11.91
C GLY A 214 -19.59 -8.54 10.90
N GLY A 215 -18.47 -9.12 10.45
CA GLY A 215 -17.48 -8.47 9.56
C GLY A 215 -16.47 -7.58 10.28
N GLY A 216 -16.61 -7.36 11.60
CA GLY A 216 -15.57 -6.72 12.41
C GLY A 216 -14.30 -7.59 12.46
N VAL A 217 -13.14 -6.96 12.31
CA VAL A 217 -11.85 -7.67 12.31
C VAL A 217 -11.06 -7.26 13.55
N SER A 218 -10.54 -8.25 14.28
CA SER A 218 -9.66 -8.07 15.43
C SER A 218 -8.19 -7.99 15.03
N TYR A 219 -7.32 -7.52 15.95
CA TYR A 219 -5.87 -7.60 15.73
C TYR A 219 -5.36 -9.04 15.74
N GLN A 220 -5.92 -9.86 16.63
CA GLN A 220 -5.50 -11.24 16.87
C GLN A 220 -6.70 -12.19 16.96
N PRO A 221 -6.49 -13.49 16.67
CA PRO A 221 -7.52 -14.51 16.81
C PRO A 221 -8.00 -14.62 18.26
N MET A 222 -9.25 -15.09 18.43
CA MET A 222 -9.88 -15.36 19.73
C MET A 222 -9.89 -14.19 20.73
N SER A 223 -9.66 -12.96 20.24
CA SER A 223 -9.65 -11.74 21.05
C SER A 223 -10.64 -10.73 20.46
N SER A 224 -11.37 -10.00 21.29
CA SER A 224 -12.21 -8.88 20.82
C SER A 224 -11.51 -7.56 21.09
N HIS A 225 -11.18 -6.82 20.03
CA HIS A 225 -10.57 -5.48 20.11
C HIS A 225 -11.54 -4.38 19.68
N GLY A 226 -12.84 -4.67 19.77
CA GLY A 226 -13.92 -3.83 19.26
C GLY A 226 -13.96 -3.73 17.73
N ASP A 227 -14.98 -3.03 17.25
CA ASP A 227 -15.15 -2.70 15.83
C ASP A 227 -14.07 -1.70 15.38
N SER A 228 -13.39 -2.00 14.28
CA SER A 228 -12.46 -1.06 13.63
C SER A 228 -12.62 -1.09 12.12
N VAL A 229 -13.09 0.03 11.57
CA VAL A 229 -13.23 0.25 10.12
C VAL A 229 -11.89 0.04 9.42
N THR A 230 -10.78 0.48 10.02
CA THR A 230 -9.45 0.34 9.44
C THR A 230 -9.02 -1.12 9.31
N ARG A 231 -9.17 -1.92 10.37
CA ARG A 231 -8.82 -3.35 10.33
C ARG A 231 -9.69 -4.10 9.34
N THR A 232 -10.99 -3.80 9.33
CA THR A 232 -11.92 -4.43 8.40
C THR A 232 -11.62 -4.04 6.95
N ALA A 233 -11.28 -2.78 6.66
CA ALA A 233 -10.89 -2.34 5.32
C ALA A 233 -9.64 -3.07 4.82
N ILE A 234 -8.64 -3.26 5.67
CA ILE A 234 -7.44 -4.05 5.35
C ILE A 234 -7.83 -5.49 4.99
N ALA A 235 -8.65 -6.14 5.81
CA ALA A 235 -9.11 -7.51 5.55
C ALA A 235 -9.89 -7.61 4.23
N THR A 236 -10.85 -6.71 4.00
CA THR A 236 -11.62 -6.67 2.74
C THR A 236 -10.70 -6.52 1.53
N LEU A 237 -9.68 -5.64 1.62
CA LEU A 237 -8.72 -5.44 0.56
C LEU A 237 -7.89 -6.70 0.29
N VAL A 238 -7.27 -7.29 1.31
CA VAL A 238 -6.41 -8.47 1.09
C VAL A 238 -7.21 -9.69 0.63
N TYR A 239 -8.46 -9.85 1.05
CA TYR A 239 -9.36 -10.87 0.49
C TYR A 239 -9.68 -10.60 -0.98
N ALA A 240 -9.92 -9.34 -1.35
CA ALA A 240 -10.22 -8.96 -2.72
C ALA A 240 -9.05 -9.27 -3.66
N ILE A 241 -7.86 -8.75 -3.35
CA ILE A 241 -6.64 -8.94 -4.16
C ILE A 241 -6.15 -10.40 -4.09
N GLY A 242 -6.34 -11.05 -2.94
CA GLY A 242 -6.07 -12.47 -2.74
C GLY A 242 -7.07 -13.41 -3.42
N LYS A 243 -8.03 -12.90 -4.21
CA LYS A 243 -9.05 -13.70 -4.92
C LYS A 243 -9.86 -14.60 -3.99
N ARG A 244 -10.37 -14.07 -2.87
CA ARG A 244 -11.24 -14.74 -1.89
C ARG A 244 -12.61 -14.05 -1.74
N LYS A 245 -13.11 -13.44 -2.82
CA LYS A 245 -14.37 -12.66 -2.82
C LYS A 245 -15.64 -13.52 -2.61
N ASP A 246 -15.52 -14.83 -2.73
CA ASP A 246 -16.59 -15.82 -2.55
C ASP A 246 -16.83 -16.20 -1.08
N THR A 247 -15.84 -15.97 -0.21
CA THR A 247 -15.86 -16.33 1.21
C THR A 247 -16.89 -15.53 2.03
N PRO A 248 -17.49 -16.12 3.09
CA PRO A 248 -18.39 -15.39 3.98
C PRO A 248 -17.67 -14.25 4.75
N GLU A 249 -16.40 -14.40 5.06
CA GLU A 249 -15.57 -13.37 5.70
C GLU A 249 -15.42 -12.14 4.79
N TYR A 250 -15.13 -12.34 3.50
CA TYR A 250 -15.10 -11.21 2.56
C TYR A 250 -16.46 -10.50 2.47
N LYS A 251 -17.55 -11.26 2.31
CA LYS A 251 -18.90 -10.69 2.18
C LYS A 251 -19.28 -9.86 3.41
N SER A 252 -19.02 -10.40 4.61
CA SER A 252 -19.30 -9.71 5.87
C SER A 252 -18.42 -8.46 6.09
N THR A 253 -17.12 -8.54 5.81
CA THR A 253 -16.20 -7.39 5.96
C THR A 253 -16.52 -6.27 4.95
N SER A 254 -16.84 -6.62 3.70
CA SER A 254 -17.27 -5.67 2.67
C SER A 254 -18.55 -4.94 3.05
N GLU A 255 -19.57 -5.67 3.52
CA GLU A 255 -20.81 -5.07 4.03
C GLU A 255 -20.56 -4.18 5.25
N PHE A 256 -19.65 -4.60 6.14
CA PHE A 256 -19.29 -3.82 7.32
C PHE A 256 -18.71 -2.45 6.96
N ILE A 257 -17.72 -2.39 6.06
CA ILE A 257 -17.09 -1.11 5.67
C ILE A 257 -18.04 -0.23 4.86
N LYS A 258 -18.89 -0.83 4.01
CA LYS A 258 -19.89 -0.10 3.23
C LYS A 258 -20.89 0.61 4.14
N ARG A 259 -21.41 -0.06 5.16
CA ARG A 259 -22.36 0.54 6.12
C ARG A 259 -21.73 1.63 7.00
N ARG A 260 -20.40 1.63 7.12
CA ARG A 260 -19.63 2.56 7.97
C ARG A 260 -18.73 3.50 7.16
N MET A 261 -18.96 3.62 5.86
CA MET A 261 -18.11 4.45 4.99
C MET A 261 -18.09 5.93 5.40
N ASP A 262 -19.13 6.40 6.09
CA ASP A 262 -19.26 7.77 6.62
C ASP A 262 -18.73 7.93 8.06
N GLN A 263 -18.26 6.85 8.67
CA GLN A 263 -17.72 6.90 10.02
C GLN A 263 -16.38 7.64 10.01
N ASN A 264 -16.32 8.78 10.70
CA ASN A 264 -15.07 9.48 10.92
C ASN A 264 -14.19 8.72 11.92
N THR A 265 -13.04 8.26 11.45
CA THR A 265 -11.98 7.72 12.31
C THR A 265 -11.32 8.86 13.08
N ARG A 266 -11.72 9.07 14.34
CA ARG A 266 -11.22 10.14 15.23
C ARG A 266 -9.79 9.90 15.79
N SER A 267 -8.98 9.05 15.15
CA SER A 267 -7.68 8.63 15.67
C SER A 267 -6.50 9.24 14.90
N GLY A 268 -5.30 9.21 15.51
CA GLY A 268 -4.04 9.60 14.85
C GLY A 268 -3.69 8.81 13.59
N TYR A 269 -4.47 7.78 13.25
CA TYR A 269 -4.30 6.92 12.07
C TYR A 269 -5.24 7.28 10.91
N ALA A 270 -5.82 8.50 10.89
CA ALA A 270 -6.83 8.89 9.91
C ALA A 270 -6.39 8.65 8.44
N PHE A 271 -5.17 9.05 8.07
CA PHE A 271 -4.66 8.86 6.71
C PHE A 271 -4.43 7.39 6.34
N TYR A 272 -4.01 6.57 7.31
CA TYR A 272 -3.89 5.12 7.13
C TYR A 272 -5.25 4.49 6.82
N ASN A 273 -6.29 4.92 7.56
CA ASN A 273 -7.65 4.47 7.33
C ASN A 273 -8.17 4.92 5.95
N LEU A 274 -7.93 6.17 5.55
CA LEU A 274 -8.34 6.68 4.24
C LEU A 274 -7.73 5.85 3.11
N TYR A 275 -6.42 5.57 3.19
CA TYR A 275 -5.70 4.76 2.20
C TYR A 275 -6.31 3.37 2.01
N TYR A 276 -6.59 2.64 3.10
CA TYR A 276 -7.20 1.31 3.01
C TYR A 276 -8.68 1.34 2.66
N MET A 277 -9.46 2.30 3.16
CA MET A 277 -10.87 2.45 2.80
C MET A 277 -11.05 2.74 1.31
N ALA A 278 -10.20 3.59 0.73
CA ALA A 278 -10.23 3.90 -0.69
C ALA A 278 -10.09 2.62 -1.52
N GLN A 279 -9.04 1.82 -1.25
CA GLN A 279 -8.79 0.59 -1.98
C GLN A 279 -9.83 -0.51 -1.72
N ALA A 280 -10.22 -0.70 -0.47
CA ALA A 280 -11.19 -1.73 -0.10
C ALA A 280 -12.54 -1.48 -0.76
N LEU A 281 -13.08 -0.26 -0.66
CA LEU A 281 -14.33 0.11 -1.34
C LEU A 281 -14.18 0.03 -2.85
N PHE A 282 -13.06 0.49 -3.42
CA PHE A 282 -12.85 0.41 -4.86
C PHE A 282 -12.90 -1.03 -5.38
N GLN A 283 -12.31 -1.96 -4.64
CA GLN A 283 -12.26 -3.38 -4.97
C GLN A 283 -13.57 -4.12 -4.69
N SER A 284 -14.34 -3.69 -3.69
CA SER A 284 -15.54 -4.41 -3.21
C SER A 284 -16.87 -3.82 -3.67
N ASP A 285 -17.00 -2.50 -3.77
CA ASP A 285 -18.21 -1.80 -4.22
C ASP A 285 -17.87 -0.43 -4.83
N LEU A 286 -17.80 -0.39 -6.17
CA LEU A 286 -17.41 0.82 -6.91
C LEU A 286 -18.37 2.00 -6.68
N LYS A 287 -19.67 1.73 -6.51
CA LYS A 287 -20.67 2.78 -6.31
C LYS A 287 -20.49 3.41 -4.93
N ALA A 288 -20.27 2.58 -3.91
CA ALA A 288 -19.94 3.07 -2.57
C ALA A 288 -18.62 3.87 -2.59
N TRP A 289 -17.60 3.39 -3.31
CA TRP A 289 -16.35 4.13 -3.49
C TRP A 289 -16.55 5.50 -4.15
N GLN A 290 -17.37 5.62 -5.20
CA GLN A 290 -17.62 6.91 -5.87
C GLN A 290 -18.23 7.94 -4.91
N VAL A 291 -19.24 7.54 -4.14
CA VAL A 291 -19.88 8.41 -3.13
C VAL A 291 -18.91 8.79 -2.01
N TRP A 292 -18.14 7.81 -1.53
CA TRP A 292 -17.13 8.03 -0.50
C TRP A 292 -16.02 8.97 -0.98
N ASN A 293 -15.47 8.72 -2.17
CA ASN A 293 -14.36 9.46 -2.77
C ASN A 293 -14.73 10.94 -2.98
N GLN A 294 -15.94 11.25 -3.44
CA GLN A 294 -16.39 12.65 -3.57
C GLN A 294 -16.29 13.41 -2.24
N ARG A 295 -16.77 12.81 -1.14
CA ARG A 295 -16.70 13.40 0.21
C ARG A 295 -15.27 13.52 0.72
N ILE A 296 -14.41 12.55 0.40
CA ILE A 296 -13.01 12.57 0.81
C ILE A 296 -12.21 13.63 0.04
N ILE A 297 -12.52 13.88 -1.23
CA ILE A 297 -11.90 14.97 -2.00
C ILE A 297 -12.17 16.32 -1.30
N GLU A 298 -13.44 16.58 -0.96
CA GLU A 298 -13.84 17.82 -0.25
C GLU A 298 -13.15 17.93 1.12
N LYS A 299 -13.09 16.82 1.87
CA LYS A 299 -12.41 16.76 3.16
C LYS A 299 -10.91 17.03 3.04
N LEU A 300 -10.22 16.39 2.10
CA LEU A 300 -8.78 16.58 1.90
C LEU A 300 -8.48 17.99 1.41
N GLN A 301 -9.32 18.58 0.56
CA GLN A 301 -9.17 19.97 0.13
C GLN A 301 -9.21 20.94 1.32
N GLY A 302 -10.09 20.72 2.30
CA GLY A 302 -10.16 21.52 3.52
C GLY A 302 -9.05 21.25 4.54
N MET A 303 -8.35 20.11 4.44
CA MET A 303 -7.26 19.73 5.35
C MET A 303 -5.86 20.09 4.84
N GLN A 304 -5.69 20.26 3.53
CA GLN A 304 -4.40 20.53 2.91
C GLN A 304 -3.87 21.90 3.35
N GLN A 305 -2.62 21.93 3.83
CA GLN A 305 -1.95 23.15 4.26
C GLN A 305 -1.57 24.03 3.07
N GLU A 306 -1.18 25.29 3.31
CA GLU A 306 -0.78 26.24 2.26
C GLU A 306 0.41 25.75 1.43
N ASP A 307 1.38 25.10 2.08
CA ASP A 307 2.56 24.51 1.44
C ASP A 307 2.28 23.23 0.63
N GLY A 308 1.03 22.75 0.65
CA GLY A 308 0.58 21.54 -0.04
C GLY A 308 0.63 20.27 0.81
N SER A 309 1.15 20.34 2.03
CA SER A 309 1.27 19.19 2.93
C SER A 309 -0.03 18.82 3.64
N PHE A 310 -0.02 17.63 4.22
CA PHE A 310 -0.95 17.21 5.26
C PHE A 310 -0.19 16.88 6.53
N THR A 311 -0.81 17.10 7.69
CA THR A 311 -0.16 16.92 9.00
C THR A 311 -0.68 15.68 9.73
N SER A 312 0.22 14.92 10.35
CA SER A 312 -0.13 13.83 11.27
C SER A 312 0.94 13.64 12.34
N SER A 313 0.63 12.87 13.39
CA SER A 313 1.61 12.45 14.41
C SER A 313 2.74 11.58 13.86
N TYR A 314 2.60 11.04 12.64
CA TYR A 314 3.61 10.22 11.95
C TYR A 314 4.48 11.05 10.98
N GLY A 315 4.32 12.37 11.00
CA GLY A 315 5.01 13.31 10.12
C GLY A 315 4.21 13.70 8.89
N SER A 316 4.61 14.82 8.29
CA SER A 316 3.88 15.42 7.17
C SER A 316 4.13 14.68 5.85
N ALA A 317 5.32 14.13 5.62
CA ALA A 317 5.60 13.30 4.44
C ALA A 317 4.71 12.05 4.39
N TYR A 318 4.56 11.36 5.54
CA TYR A 318 3.65 10.22 5.68
C TYR A 318 2.21 10.59 5.35
N ALA A 319 1.68 11.64 5.99
CA ALA A 319 0.30 12.06 5.80
C ALA A 319 0.04 12.51 4.36
N THR A 320 0.97 13.25 3.78
CA THR A 320 0.89 13.76 2.41
C THR A 320 0.92 12.62 1.40
N GLY A 321 1.87 11.68 1.52
CA GLY A 321 1.92 10.51 0.64
C GLY A 321 0.67 9.63 0.75
N MET A 322 0.18 9.36 1.96
CA MET A 322 -1.07 8.62 2.17
C MET A 322 -2.30 9.33 1.60
N ALA A 323 -2.37 10.67 1.68
CA ALA A 323 -3.45 11.45 1.07
C ALA A 323 -3.42 11.34 -0.46
N VAL A 324 -2.24 11.45 -1.08
CA VAL A 324 -2.06 11.25 -2.52
C VAL A 324 -2.49 9.83 -2.93
N LEU A 325 -2.03 8.81 -2.22
CA LEU A 325 -2.38 7.41 -2.51
C LEU A 325 -3.88 7.10 -2.29
N THR A 326 -4.53 7.78 -1.35
CA THR A 326 -5.99 7.71 -1.18
C THR A 326 -6.71 8.16 -2.45
N LEU A 327 -6.22 9.24 -3.09
CA LEU A 327 -6.80 9.80 -4.31
C LEU A 327 -6.29 9.14 -5.60
N ALA A 328 -5.22 8.36 -5.53
CA ALA A 328 -4.58 7.72 -6.69
C ALA A 328 -5.51 6.78 -7.48
N LEU A 329 -6.53 6.21 -6.85
CA LEU A 329 -7.55 5.38 -7.52
C LEU A 329 -8.44 6.14 -8.51
N ASN A 330 -8.40 7.48 -8.48
CA ASN A 330 -9.00 8.31 -9.53
C ASN A 330 -8.19 8.26 -10.84
N TYR A 331 -6.89 7.95 -10.75
CA TYR A 331 -5.97 7.80 -11.89
C TYR A 331 -5.80 6.34 -12.32
N ARG A 332 -5.74 5.41 -11.35
CA ARG A 332 -5.60 3.95 -11.54
C ARG A 332 -4.30 3.55 -12.26
N LEU A 333 -3.19 4.18 -11.88
CA LEU A 333 -1.91 4.03 -12.60
C LEU A 333 -0.90 3.09 -11.92
N LEU A 334 -1.11 2.74 -10.63
CA LEU A 334 -0.27 1.75 -9.97
C LEU A 334 -0.78 0.33 -10.27
N PRO A 335 0.07 -0.62 -10.70
CA PRO A 335 -0.28 -2.01 -10.95
C PRO A 335 -1.10 -2.68 -9.84
N ILE A 336 -0.81 -2.39 -8.56
CA ILE A 336 -1.57 -2.98 -7.43
C ILE A 336 -3.05 -2.59 -7.39
N TYR A 337 -3.47 -1.56 -8.14
CA TYR A 337 -4.86 -1.09 -8.21
C TYR A 337 -5.72 -1.78 -9.27
N GLU A 338 -5.15 -2.68 -10.06
CA GLU A 338 -5.91 -3.45 -11.06
C GLU A 338 -7.05 -4.28 -10.41
N ARG A 339 -8.14 -4.50 -11.17
CA ARG A 339 -9.40 -5.07 -10.67
C ARG A 339 -9.83 -6.35 -11.35
#